data_AF-A0A7C5REH9-F1
#
_entry.id   AF-A0A7C5REH9-F1
#
_cell.length_a   1.000
_cell.length_b   1.000
_cell.length_c   1.000
_cell.angle_alpha   90.00
_cell.angle_beta   90.00
_cell.angle_gamma   90.00
#
_symmetry.space_group_name_H-M   'P 1'
#
loop_
_entity.id
_entity.type
_entity.pdbx_description
1 polymer ?
#
loop_
_entity_poly.entity_id
_entity_poly.type
_entity_poly.pdbx_seq_one_letter_code
_entity_poly.pdbx_strand_id
1 'polypeptide(L)' 'MKRQKLKALKEIARLRFANLQVYQDPDGPGWIAHGIDREQRTLWTVRGRTEREVLEALLGMTQVEVPS' A
#
# COMPACT_ATOMS: atom_id res chain seq x y z
N MET A 1 -14.46 -4.36 14.89
CA MET A 1 -14.60 -3.68 13.58
C MET A 1 -13.28 -3.31 12.89
N LYS A 2 -12.24 -2.77 13.55
CA LYS A 2 -11.01 -2.30 12.86
C LYS A 2 -10.21 -3.37 12.08
N ARG A 3 -10.15 -4.62 12.57
CA ARG A 3 -9.41 -5.73 11.91
C ARG A 3 -10.03 -6.19 10.59
N GLN A 4 -11.36 -6.19 10.47
CA GLN A 4 -12.05 -6.61 9.24
C GLN A 4 -11.73 -5.69 8.06
N LYS A 5 -11.60 -4.38 8.31
CA LYS A 5 -11.28 -3.39 7.27
C LYS A 5 -9.85 -3.54 6.73
N LEU A 6 -8.87 -3.83 7.61
CA LEU A 6 -7.48 -4.04 7.18
C LEU A 6 -7.31 -5.32 6.34
N LYS A 7 -8.02 -6.40 6.71
CA LYS A 7 -8.02 -7.64 5.92
C LYS A 7 -8.54 -7.39 4.50
N ALA A 8 -9.67 -6.68 4.38
CA ALA A 8 -10.25 -6.33 3.09
C ALA A 8 -9.29 -5.48 2.24
N LEU A 9 -8.62 -4.48 2.82
CA LEU A 9 -7.62 -3.67 2.12
C LEU A 9 -6.48 -4.52 1.55
N LYS A 10 -5.97 -5.49 2.34
CA LYS A 10 -4.92 -6.42 1.86
C LYS A 10 -5.41 -7.31 0.72
N GLU A 11 -6.65 -7.79 0.79
CA GLU A 11 -7.24 -8.60 -0.27
C GLU A 11 -7.37 -7.81 -1.58
N ILE A 12 -7.90 -6.59 -1.52
CA ILE A 12 -7.99 -5.69 -2.69
C ILE A 12 -6.59 -5.38 -3.24
N ALA A 13 -5.63 -5.05 -2.38
CA ALA A 13 -4.25 -4.76 -2.79
C ALA A 13 -3.59 -5.96 -3.50
N ARG A 14 -3.83 -7.20 -3.05
CA ARG A 14 -3.29 -8.41 -3.70
C ARG A 14 -3.92 -8.67 -5.07
N LEU A 15 -5.17 -8.28 -5.27
CA LEU A 15 -5.84 -8.39 -6.57
C LEU A 15 -5.28 -7.38 -7.57
N ARG A 16 -4.97 -6.15 -7.13
CA ARG A 16 -4.45 -5.09 -8.01
C ARG A 16 -2.95 -5.18 -8.24
N PHE A 17 -2.17 -5.55 -7.23
CA PHE A 17 -0.71 -5.57 -7.27
C PHE A 17 -0.15 -7.00 -7.27
N ALA A 18 0.76 -7.29 -8.20
CA ALA A 18 1.61 -8.48 -8.14
C ALA A 18 2.78 -8.25 -7.18
N ASN A 19 3.30 -9.33 -6.57
CA ASN A 19 4.40 -9.28 -5.61
C ASN A 19 4.20 -8.28 -4.46
N LEU A 20 2.95 -8.09 -4.02
CA LEU A 20 2.62 -7.16 -2.93
C LEU A 20 3.38 -7.52 -1.65
N GLN A 21 4.12 -6.57 -1.11
CA GLN A 21 4.75 -6.65 0.19
C GLN A 21 4.37 -5.44 1.04
N VAL A 22 4.16 -5.68 2.34
CA VAL A 22 3.88 -4.63 3.31
C VAL A 22 4.66 -4.96 4.58
N TYR A 23 5.52 -4.05 5.01
CA TYR A 23 6.42 -4.26 6.14
C TYR A 23 6.70 -2.95 6.89
N GLN A 24 7.20 -3.06 8.11
CA GLN A 24 7.66 -1.89 8.87
C GLN A 24 8.93 -1.34 8.24
N ASP A 25 9.02 -0.02 8.12
CA ASP A 25 10.19 0.65 7.55
C ASP A 25 11.45 0.27 8.37
N PRO A 26 12.49 -0.34 7.76
CA PRO A 26 13.70 -0.71 8.49
C PRO A 26 14.53 0.51 8.90
N ASP A 27 14.35 1.65 8.23
CA ASP A 27 15.17 2.85 8.40
C ASP A 27 14.49 3.90 9.31
N GLY A 28 13.27 3.64 9.81
CA GLY A 28 12.57 4.61 10.64
C GLY A 28 11.17 4.19 11.10
N PRO A 29 10.46 5.08 11.81
CA PRO A 29 9.10 4.81 12.22
C PRO A 29 8.17 4.83 10.99
N GLY A 30 7.44 3.75 10.77
CA GLY A 30 6.42 3.70 9.75
C GLY A 30 6.27 2.34 9.10
N TRP A 31 5.58 2.37 7.97
CA TRP A 31 5.31 1.22 7.12
C TRP A 31 5.64 1.58 5.69
N ILE A 32 6.03 0.56 4.93
CA ILE A 32 6.23 0.60 3.50
C ILE A 32 5.31 -0.44 2.87
N ALA A 33 4.64 -0.07 1.79
CA ALA A 33 3.99 -1.02 0.90
C ALA A 33 4.52 -0.85 -0.52
N HIS A 34 4.85 -1.95 -1.19
CA HIS A 34 5.19 -1.93 -2.60
C HIS A 34 4.58 -3.12 -3.33
N GLY A 35 4.45 -2.97 -4.64
CA GLY A 35 3.96 -4.01 -5.53
C GLY A 35 3.96 -3.51 -6.96
N ILE A 36 3.78 -4.44 -7.89
CA ILE A 36 3.70 -4.12 -9.32
C ILE A 36 2.23 -3.99 -9.69
N ASP A 37 1.78 -2.80 -10.09
CA ASP A 37 0.40 -2.61 -10.55
C ASP A 37 0.19 -3.50 -11.80
N ARG A 38 -0.80 -4.40 -11.75
CA ARG A 38 -0.99 -5.40 -12.79
C ARG A 38 -1.46 -4.82 -14.12
N GLU A 39 -2.17 -3.69 -14.08
CA GLU A 39 -2.71 -3.03 -15.26
C GLU A 39 -1.62 -2.22 -15.96
N GLN A 40 -0.92 -1.38 -15.21
CA GLN A 40 0.09 -0.46 -15.73
C GLN A 40 1.48 -1.12 -15.88
N ARG A 41 1.70 -2.27 -15.24
CA ARG A 41 3.00 -2.97 -15.15
C ARG A 41 4.11 -2.10 -14.55
N THR A 42 3.74 -1.19 -13.66
CA THR A 42 4.65 -0.24 -13.02
C THR A 42 4.88 -0.64 -11.56
N LEU A 43 6.11 -0.50 -11.08
CA LEU A 43 6.42 -0.67 -9.66
C LEU A 43 5.91 0.54 -8.88
N TRP A 44 5.06 0.30 -7.90
CA TRP A 44 4.59 1.30 -6.94
C TRP A 44 5.19 1.04 -5.58
N THR A 45 5.64 2.10 -4.91
CA THR A 45 6.12 2.06 -3.53
C THR A 45 5.57 3.27 -2.79
N VAL A 46 4.98 3.05 -1.62
CA VAL A 46 4.42 4.10 -0.77
C VAL A 46 4.87 3.92 0.67
N ARG A 47 5.02 5.03 1.39
CA ARG A 47 5.35 5.07 2.82
C ARG A 47 4.22 5.72 3.60
N GLY A 48 4.06 5.35 4.86
CA GLY A 48 3.00 5.85 5.72
C GLY A 48 3.25 5.51 7.18
N ARG A 49 2.49 6.12 8.10
CA ARG A 49 2.72 5.94 9.55
C ARG A 49 2.18 4.62 10.05
N THR A 50 1.19 4.05 9.36
CA THR A 50 0.55 2.78 9.72
C THR A 50 0.40 1.85 8.52
N GLU A 51 0.29 0.55 8.78
CA GLU A 51 0.03 -0.48 7.76
C GLU A 51 -1.23 -0.17 6.93
N ARG A 52 -2.25 0.39 7.58
CA ARG A 52 -3.49 0.78 6.91
C ARG A 52 -3.27 1.95 5.96
N GLU A 53 -2.57 3.00 6.41
CA GLU A 53 -2.31 4.19 5.59
C GLU A 53 -1.56 3.84 4.32
N VAL A 54 -0.54 2.96 4.39
CA VAL A 54 0.19 2.53 3.19
C VAL A 54 -0.65 1.71 2.22
N LEU A 55 -1.55 0.86 2.72
CA LEU A 55 -2.47 0.12 1.87
C LEU A 55 -3.50 1.03 1.20
N GLU A 56 -4.04 2.00 1.94
CA GLU A 56 -4.97 3.00 1.39
C GLU A 56 -4.26 3.87 0.33
N ALA A 57 -3.01 4.28 0.58
CA ALA A 57 -2.21 5.05 -0.37
C ALA A 57 -1.86 4.25 -1.62
N LEU A 58 -1.43 2.99 -1.47
CA LEU A 58 -1.11 2.10 -2.59
C LEU A 58 -2.33 1.85 -3.48
N LEU A 59 -3.52 1.80 -2.89
CA LEU A 59 -4.78 1.64 -3.62
C LEU A 59 -5.32 2.95 -4.23
N GLY A 60 -4.64 4.09 -4.01
CA GLY A 60 -5.11 5.40 -4.45
C GLY A 60 -6.38 5.87 -3.71
N MET A 61 -6.66 5.32 -2.52
CA MET A 61 -7.79 5.72 -1.67
C MET A 61 -7.48 6.95 -0.82
N THR A 62 -6.19 7.31 -0.74
CA THR A 62 -5.71 8.58 -0.22
C THR A 62 -5.21 9.39 -1.41
N GLN A 63 -5.66 10.65 -1.55
CA GLN A 63 -5.03 11.61 -2.45
C GLN A 63 -3.61 11.85 -1.94
N VAL A 64 -2.65 11.07 -2.43
CA VAL A 64 -1.25 11.43 -2.38
C VAL A 64 -1.02 12.21 -3.66
N GLU A 65 -0.87 13.53 -3.54
CA GLU A 65 -0.37 14.36 -4.63
C GLU A 65 0.94 13.74 -5.11
N VAL A 66 0.94 13.19 -6.33
CA VAL A 66 2.16 12.73 -6.98
C VAL A 66 2.90 14.01 -7.40
N PRO A 67 4.07 14.34 -6.84
CA PRO A 67 4.83 15.48 -7.35
C PRO A 67 5.25 15.15 -8.79
N SER A 68 5.01 16.13 -9.67
CA SER A 68 5.33 16.09 -11.10
C SER A 68 6.82 16.04 -11.37
#